data_AF-A0A9X7BIZ7-F1
#
_entry.id   AF-A0A9X7BIZ7-F1
#
_cell.length_a   1.000
_cell.length_b   1.000
_cell.length_c   1.000
_cell.angle_alpha   90.00
_cell.angle_beta   90.00
_cell.angle_gamma   90.00
#
_symmetry.space_group_name_H-M   'P 1'
#
loop_
_entity.id
_entity.type
_entity.pdbx_description
1 polymer ?
#
loop_
_entity_poly.entity_id
_entity_poly.type
_entity_poly.pdbx_seq_one_letter_code
_entity_poly.pdbx_strand_id
1 'polypeptide(L)'
;MFKWKLLMTFCGVIMMVLFTSPIEGKAENISNKDFYDSYNTLLAPYASEIIRSKLGPEHQYSLTDTKIIKIERSQKYTFTFIVVAKYRTYTNAHNPPNHVVTITYNVSPSGVKVIDFKQKKKESEFTTHFLYQ
;
A
#
# COMPACT_ATOMS: atom_id res chain seq x y z
N MET A 1 -42.08 -9.24 -48.31
CA MET A 1 -41.62 -8.05 -47.53
C MET A 1 -41.94 -8.13 -46.03
N PHE A 2 -43.06 -8.75 -45.61
CA PHE A 2 -43.47 -8.79 -44.19
C PHE A 2 -42.55 -9.62 -43.27
N LYS A 3 -42.02 -10.75 -43.77
CA LYS A 3 -41.16 -11.67 -42.99
C LYS A 3 -39.82 -11.04 -42.54
N TRP A 4 -39.21 -10.18 -43.37
CA TRP A 4 -37.95 -9.51 -43.05
C TRP A 4 -38.13 -8.43 -41.98
N LYS A 5 -39.27 -7.71 -42.02
CA LYS A 5 -39.61 -6.73 -40.99
C LYS A 5 -39.80 -7.40 -39.64
N LEU A 6 -40.48 -8.55 -39.59
CA LEU A 6 -40.68 -9.34 -38.38
C LEU A 6 -39.36 -9.86 -37.78
N LEU A 7 -38.44 -10.32 -38.65
CA LEU A 7 -37.11 -10.78 -38.25
C LEU A 7 -36.28 -9.65 -37.63
N MET A 8 -36.31 -8.46 -38.24
CA MET A 8 -35.61 -7.28 -37.73
C MET A 8 -36.14 -6.85 -36.35
N THR A 9 -37.45 -6.87 -36.13
CA THR A 9 -38.02 -6.55 -34.82
C THR A 9 -37.61 -7.57 -33.76
N PHE A 10 -37.58 -8.86 -34.11
CA PHE A 10 -37.19 -9.92 -33.18
C PHE A 10 -35.71 -9.81 -32.79
N CYS A 11 -34.81 -9.53 -33.75
CA CYS A 11 -33.40 -9.25 -33.47
C CYS A 11 -33.22 -8.02 -32.57
N GLY A 12 -34.02 -6.97 -32.78
CA GLY A 12 -33.97 -5.77 -31.93
C GLY A 12 -34.34 -6.05 -30.48
N VAL A 13 -35.38 -6.86 -30.24
CA VAL A 13 -35.80 -7.27 -28.90
C VAL A 13 -34.73 -8.15 -28.23
N ILE A 14 -34.13 -9.10 -28.97
CA ILE A 14 -33.04 -9.94 -28.44
C ILE A 14 -31.83 -9.09 -28.05
N MET A 15 -31.42 -8.15 -28.90
CA MET A 15 -30.32 -7.24 -28.57
C MET A 15 -30.62 -6.43 -27.30
N MET A 16 -31.85 -5.91 -27.17
CA MET A 16 -32.24 -5.13 -25.98
C MET A 16 -32.17 -5.96 -24.69
N VAL A 17 -32.48 -7.26 -24.74
CA VAL A 17 -32.39 -8.19 -23.60
C VAL A 17 -30.93 -8.59 -23.28
N LEU A 18 -30.03 -8.61 -24.28
CA LEU A 18 -28.63 -8.95 -24.05
C LEU A 18 -27.85 -7.83 -23.31
N PHE A 19 -28.30 -6.58 -23.41
CA PHE A 19 -27.66 -5.44 -22.72
C PHE A 19 -28.21 -5.15 -21.31
N THR A 20 -29.28 -5.84 -20.85
CA THR A 20 -29.87 -5.59 -19.52
C THR A 20 -29.26 -6.43 -18.40
N SER A 21 -28.40 -7.40 -18.72
CA SER A 21 -27.70 -8.17 -17.70
C SER A 21 -26.51 -7.37 -17.16
N PRO A 22 -26.50 -6.98 -15.87
CA PRO A 22 -25.29 -6.45 -15.27
C PRO A 22 -24.21 -7.52 -15.39
N ILE A 23 -23.06 -7.16 -15.97
CA ILE A 23 -21.87 -8.01 -15.88
C ILE A 23 -21.49 -7.97 -14.41
N GLU A 24 -21.92 -8.98 -13.64
CA GLU A 24 -21.40 -9.22 -12.30
C GLU A 24 -19.91 -9.53 -12.46
N GLY A 25 -19.10 -8.48 -12.34
CA GLY A 25 -17.66 -8.62 -12.25
C GLY A 25 -17.37 -9.55 -11.09
N LYS A 26 -16.75 -10.71 -11.40
CA LYS A 26 -16.28 -11.59 -10.33
C LYS A 26 -15.33 -10.78 -9.47
N ALA A 27 -15.61 -10.70 -8.17
CA ALA A 27 -14.65 -10.16 -7.22
C ALA A 27 -13.36 -10.96 -7.36
N GLU A 28 -12.29 -10.29 -7.78
CA GLU A 28 -11.00 -10.93 -7.91
C GLU A 28 -10.48 -11.30 -6.52
N ASN A 29 -10.06 -12.54 -6.36
CA ASN A 29 -9.52 -13.03 -5.09
C ASN A 29 -8.06 -12.56 -5.00
N ILE A 30 -7.87 -11.31 -4.58
CA ILE A 30 -6.55 -10.71 -4.44
C ILE A 30 -5.82 -11.40 -3.29
N SER A 31 -4.58 -11.84 -3.53
CA SER A 31 -3.78 -12.41 -2.46
C SER A 31 -3.53 -11.36 -1.37
N ASN A 32 -3.57 -11.77 -0.10
CA ASN A 32 -3.26 -10.85 1.01
C ASN A 32 -1.90 -10.14 0.81
N LYS A 33 -0.94 -10.82 0.19
CA LYS A 33 0.37 -10.26 -0.13
C LYS A 33 0.27 -9.10 -1.12
N ASP A 34 -0.43 -9.30 -2.24
CA ASP A 34 -0.56 -8.25 -3.26
C ASP A 34 -1.34 -7.04 -2.72
N PHE A 35 -2.32 -7.28 -1.83
CA PHE A 35 -2.99 -6.22 -1.11
C PHE A 35 -2.02 -5.41 -0.25
N TYR A 36 -1.21 -6.04 0.60
CA TYR A 36 -0.24 -5.32 1.43
C TYR A 36 0.88 -4.65 0.63
N ASP A 37 1.37 -5.29 -0.43
CA ASP A 37 2.41 -4.74 -1.31
C ASP A 37 1.89 -3.51 -2.07
N SER A 38 0.61 -3.49 -2.46
CA SER A 38 -0.02 -2.31 -3.06
C SER A 38 -0.07 -1.13 -2.08
N TYR A 39 -0.39 -1.36 -0.80
CA TYR A 39 -0.34 -0.33 0.25
C TYR A 39 1.08 0.17 0.48
N ASN A 40 2.05 -0.74 0.54
CA ASN A 40 3.45 -0.39 0.70
C ASN A 40 3.93 0.51 -0.46
N THR A 41 3.55 0.18 -1.69
CA THR A 41 3.82 0.99 -2.88
C THR A 41 3.18 2.38 -2.78
N LEU A 42 1.91 2.45 -2.38
CA LEU A 42 1.20 3.72 -2.17
C LEU A 42 1.89 4.62 -1.12
N LEU A 43 2.37 4.02 -0.03
CA LEU A 43 2.97 4.74 1.09
C LEU A 43 4.44 5.09 0.87
N ALA A 44 5.10 4.48 -0.11
CA ALA A 44 6.53 4.61 -0.35
C ALA A 44 7.05 6.07 -0.47
N PRO A 45 6.45 6.96 -1.29
CA PRO A 45 6.96 8.32 -1.40
C PRO A 45 6.90 9.08 -0.07
N TYR A 46 5.82 8.91 0.69
CA TYR A 46 5.61 9.55 1.99
C TYR A 46 6.57 9.00 3.06
N ALA A 47 6.82 7.69 3.05
CA ALA A 47 7.80 7.06 3.92
C ALA A 47 9.21 7.59 3.65
N SER A 48 9.62 7.65 2.38
CA SER A 48 10.93 8.16 1.96
C SER A 48 11.13 9.62 2.38
N GLU A 49 10.12 10.46 2.20
CA GLU A 49 10.17 11.86 2.61
C GLU A 49 10.38 12.02 4.12
N ILE A 50 9.53 11.39 4.94
CA ILE A 50 9.62 11.55 6.39
C ILE A 50 10.86 10.88 6.99
N ILE A 51 11.29 9.73 6.45
CA ILE A 51 12.51 9.04 6.90
C ILE A 51 13.73 9.93 6.64
N ARG A 52 13.86 10.49 5.43
CA ARG A 52 14.99 11.36 5.09
C ARG A 52 14.96 12.66 5.87
N SER A 53 13.77 13.22 6.11
CA SER A 53 13.58 14.41 6.94
C SER A 53 13.98 14.18 8.40
N LYS A 54 13.69 13.01 8.98
CA LYS A 54 13.93 12.71 10.40
C LYS A 54 15.29 12.09 10.71
N LEU A 55 15.83 11.27 9.79
CA LEU A 55 17.07 10.52 10.01
C LEU A 55 18.26 11.02 9.19
N GLY A 56 18.01 11.72 8.08
CA GLY A 56 19.04 12.22 7.17
C GLY A 56 18.86 11.74 5.73
N PRO A 57 19.33 12.50 4.72
CA PRO A 57 19.07 12.25 3.30
C PRO A 57 19.63 10.92 2.76
N GLU A 58 20.64 10.37 3.41
CA GLU A 58 21.29 9.08 3.11
C GLU A 58 20.49 7.86 3.56
N HIS A 59 19.46 8.04 4.39
CA HIS A 59 18.65 6.94 4.89
C HIS A 59 17.67 6.41 3.83
N GLN A 60 17.71 5.10 3.64
CA GLN A 60 16.89 4.33 2.70
C GLN A 60 16.25 3.14 3.41
N TYR A 61 15.32 2.46 2.73
CA TYR A 61 14.69 1.23 3.19
C TYR A 61 14.32 0.36 1.99
N SER A 62 14.16 -0.95 2.20
CA SER A 62 13.64 -1.85 1.19
C SER A 62 12.13 -1.97 1.30
N LEU A 63 11.43 -1.90 0.17
CA LEU A 63 9.99 -2.20 0.10
C LEU A 63 9.71 -3.65 0.51
N THR A 64 10.59 -4.60 0.19
CA THR A 64 10.40 -6.03 0.52
C THR A 64 10.40 -6.31 2.01
N ASP A 65 11.05 -5.44 2.79
CA ASP A 65 11.22 -5.60 4.23
C ASP A 65 10.19 -4.82 5.04
N THR A 66 9.42 -3.95 4.37
CA THR A 66 8.34 -3.20 4.99
C THR A 66 7.27 -4.15 5.50
N LYS A 67 6.75 -3.86 6.70
CA LYS A 67 5.62 -4.59 7.26
C LYS A 67 4.47 -3.64 7.55
N ILE A 68 3.34 -3.84 6.90
CA ILE A 68 2.08 -3.23 7.32
C ILE A 68 1.64 -3.95 8.61
N ILE A 69 1.60 -3.21 9.72
CA ILE A 69 1.23 -3.75 11.03
C ILE A 69 -0.28 -3.72 11.22
N LYS A 70 -0.93 -2.66 10.73
CA LYS A 70 -2.34 -2.38 10.99
C LYS A 70 -2.93 -1.53 9.87
N ILE A 71 -4.14 -1.88 9.46
CA ILE A 71 -5.01 -1.07 8.60
C ILE A 71 -6.36 -1.05 9.29
N GLU A 72 -6.78 0.12 9.76
CA GLU A 72 -8.08 0.28 10.41
C GLU A 72 -8.83 1.45 9.81
N ARG A 73 -10.13 1.24 9.59
CA ARG A 73 -11.00 2.33 9.17
C ARG A 73 -11.26 3.26 10.35
N SER A 74 -11.02 4.55 10.16
CA SER A 74 -11.19 5.56 11.21
C SER A 74 -12.64 5.71 11.66
N GLN A 75 -13.60 5.66 10.73
CA GLN A 75 -15.03 5.81 10.99
C GLN A 75 -15.88 4.94 10.07
N LYS A 76 -17.04 4.47 10.56
CA LYS A 76 -18.00 3.70 9.76
C LYS A 76 -18.44 4.54 8.54
N TYR A 77 -18.57 3.90 7.38
CA TYR A 77 -18.96 4.53 6.10
C TYR A 77 -17.98 5.57 5.53
N THR A 78 -16.77 5.69 6.05
CA THR A 78 -15.72 6.52 5.45
C THR A 78 -14.70 5.67 4.68
N PHE A 79 -14.00 6.31 3.74
CA PHE A 79 -12.83 5.74 3.05
C PHE A 79 -11.52 6.28 3.63
N THR A 80 -11.53 6.57 4.94
CA THR A 80 -10.36 7.08 5.65
C THR A 80 -9.81 6.01 6.57
N PHE A 81 -8.54 5.67 6.39
CA PHE A 81 -7.85 4.60 7.09
C PHE A 81 -6.66 5.13 7.89
N ILE A 82 -6.48 4.57 9.08
CA ILE A 82 -5.25 4.66 9.85
C ILE A 82 -4.42 3.44 9.51
N VAL A 83 -3.27 3.68 8.89
CA VAL A 83 -2.32 2.62 8.50
C VAL A 83 -1.06 2.78 9.33
N VAL A 84 -0.60 1.69 9.93
CA VAL A 84 0.67 1.66 10.67
C VAL A 84 1.62 0.73 9.93
N ALA A 85 2.78 1.25 9.51
CA ALA A 85 3.80 0.46 8.84
C ALA A 85 5.15 0.58 9.55
N LYS A 86 5.91 -0.51 9.50
CA LYS A 86 7.25 -0.63 10.08
C LYS A 86 8.28 -0.77 8.98
N TYR A 87 9.33 0.03 9.09
CA TYR A 87 10.43 0.07 8.13
C TYR A 87 11.75 -0.21 8.85
N ARG A 88 12.62 -0.94 8.15
CA ARG A 88 14.03 -1.12 8.52
C ARG A 88 14.84 -0.21 7.64
N THR A 89 15.53 0.75 8.22
CA THR A 89 16.30 1.73 7.47
C THR A 89 17.78 1.43 7.52
N TYR A 90 18.48 1.76 6.46
CA TYR A 90 19.93 1.62 6.30
C TYR A 90 20.48 2.84 5.57
N THR A 91 21.78 3.10 5.72
CA THR A 91 22.47 4.19 5.01
C THR A 91 23.19 3.72 3.75
N ASN A 92 23.43 2.40 3.62
CA ASN A 92 23.96 1.74 2.42
C ASN A 92 23.30 0.38 2.26
N ALA A 93 23.09 -0.09 1.03
CA ALA A 93 22.41 -1.36 0.73
C ALA A 93 23.10 -2.59 1.36
N HIS A 94 24.41 -2.49 1.64
CA HIS A 94 25.20 -3.54 2.29
C HIS A 94 25.39 -3.34 3.80
N ASN A 95 24.90 -2.24 4.37
CA ASN A 95 24.98 -2.00 5.82
C ASN A 95 23.78 -2.65 6.52
N PRO A 96 23.98 -3.27 7.70
CA PRO A 96 22.87 -3.77 8.49
C PRO A 96 21.90 -2.64 8.84
N PRO A 97 20.59 -2.93 9.07
CA PRO A 97 19.62 -1.89 9.37
C PRO A 97 19.97 -1.14 10.66
N ASN A 98 20.19 0.17 10.55
CA ASN A 98 20.63 1.03 11.65
C ASN A 98 19.46 1.47 12.54
N HIS A 99 18.27 1.64 11.95
CA HIS A 99 17.08 2.04 12.67
C HIS A 99 15.85 1.23 12.25
N VAL A 100 14.95 1.04 13.21
CA VAL A 100 13.64 0.50 12.97
C VAL A 100 12.64 1.61 13.27
N VAL A 101 11.91 2.04 12.25
CA VAL A 101 10.93 3.12 12.38
C VAL A 101 9.52 2.57 12.19
N THR A 102 8.57 3.17 12.90
CA THR A 102 7.15 2.92 12.74
C THR A 102 6.50 4.24 12.36
N ILE A 103 5.76 4.23 11.26
CA ILE A 103 5.10 5.41 10.71
C ILE A 103 3.60 5.15 10.72
N THR A 104 2.84 6.12 11.22
CA THR A 104 1.39 6.08 11.17
C THR A 104 0.91 7.07 10.11
N TYR A 105 0.02 6.60 9.25
CA TYR A 105 -0.55 7.35 8.14
C TYR A 105 -2.05 7.51 8.31
N ASN A 106 -2.56 8.66 7.87
CA ASN A 106 -3.96 8.85 7.52
C ASN A 106 -4.06 8.77 5.99
N VAL A 107 -4.76 7.73 5.49
CA VAL A 107 -4.98 7.48 4.07
C VAL A 107 -6.43 7.80 3.75
N SER A 108 -6.67 8.75 2.84
CA SER A 108 -8.00 9.22 2.47
C SER A 108 -8.10 9.45 0.95
N PRO A 109 -9.31 9.67 0.40
CA PRO A 109 -9.46 10.05 -1.01
C PRO A 109 -8.72 11.33 -1.39
N SER A 110 -8.42 12.20 -0.43
CA SER A 110 -7.64 13.43 -0.64
C SER A 110 -6.13 13.20 -0.64
N GLY A 111 -5.67 11.96 -0.41
CA GLY A 111 -4.25 11.60 -0.35
C GLY A 111 -3.82 11.01 0.99
N VAL A 112 -2.50 10.84 1.13
CA VAL A 112 -1.86 10.28 2.33
C VAL A 112 -1.21 11.39 3.15
N LYS A 113 -1.37 11.33 4.47
CA LYS A 113 -0.68 12.20 5.42
C LYS A 113 0.04 11.37 6.47
N VAL A 114 1.28 11.71 6.78
CA VAL A 114 2.01 11.15 7.92
C VAL A 114 1.52 11.84 9.19
N ILE A 115 1.06 11.07 10.18
CA ILE A 115 0.52 11.61 11.44
C ILE A 115 1.38 11.27 12.67
N ASP A 116 2.24 10.24 12.58
CA ASP A 116 3.17 9.89 13.66
C ASP A 116 4.42 9.21 13.09
N PHE A 117 5.57 9.45 13.74
CA PHE A 117 6.87 8.84 13.40
C PHE A 117 7.58 8.44 14.69
N LYS A 118 7.79 7.13 14.86
CA LYS A 118 8.46 6.57 16.04
C LYS A 118 9.70 5.81 15.62
N GLN A 119 10.84 6.20 16.17
CA GLN A 119 12.12 5.55 15.95
C GLN A 119 12.47 4.68 17.16
N LYS A 120 12.85 3.43 16.91
CA LYS A 120 13.64 2.62 17.85
C LYS A 120 15.03 2.46 17.26
N LYS A 121 16.05 2.99 17.95
CA LYS A 121 17.44 2.71 17.60
C LYS A 121 17.69 1.23 17.86
N LYS A 122 18.26 0.53 16.88
CA LYS A 122 18.82 -0.79 17.14
C LYS A 122 20.17 -0.53 17.79
N GLU A 123 20.32 -0.92 19.05
CA GLU A 123 21.60 -0.83 19.75
C GLU A 123 22.59 -1.70 18.97
N SER A 124 23.56 -1.07 18.32
CA SER A 124 24.54 -1.76 17.51
C SER A 124 25.50 -2.48 18.45
N GLU A 125 25.55 -3.80 18.33
CA GLU A 125 26.56 -4.72 18.85
C GLU A 125 27.92 -4.44 18.17
N PHE A 126 28.46 -3.22 18.36
CA PHE A 126 29.69 -2.72 17.74
C PHE A 126 30.75 -2.34 18.77
N THR A 127 30.63 -2.87 19.99
CA THR A 127 31.55 -2.65 21.12
C THR A 127 32.24 -3.95 21.55
N THR A 128 32.75 -4.74 20.60
CA THR A 128 33.57 -5.92 20.96
C THR A 128 34.75 -6.23 20.04
N HIS A 129 35.10 -5.35 19.09
CA HIS A 129 36.30 -5.53 18.26
C HIS A 129 37.43 -4.50 18.43
N PHE A 130 37.29 -3.55 19.36
CA PHE A 130 38.35 -2.56 19.68
C PHE A 130 39.04 -2.78 21.03
N LEU A 131 38.86 -3.93 21.70
CA LEU A 131 39.50 -4.22 23.00
C LEU A 131 40.60 -5.31 22.96
N TYR A 132 41.13 -5.64 21.78
CA TYR A 132 42.36 -6.45 21.66
C TYR A 132 43.27 -5.87 20.57
N GLN A 133 43.91 -4.74 20.86
CA GLN A 133 45.25 -4.40 20.38
C GLN A 133 46.06 -3.83 21.54
#